data_AF-A0A1F4FEF9-F1
#
_entry.id   AF-A0A1F4FEF9-F1
#
_cell.length_a   1.000
_cell.length_b   1.000
_cell.length_c   1.000
_cell.angle_alpha   90.00
_cell.angle_beta   90.00
_cell.angle_gamma   90.00
#
_symmetry.space_group_name_H-M   'P 1'
#
loop_
_entity.id
_entity.type
_entity.pdbx_description
1 polymer ?
#
loop_
_entity_poly.entity_id
_entity_poly.type
_entity_poly.pdbx_seq_one_letter_code
_entity_poly.pdbx_strand_id
1 'polypeptide(L)'
;MSPIEAALLVAALALPFHFLVQWQLGPLSNPRYLRKHGVVICREDAVQYSAEVIGSYRGRDIHESLRFMGMKYRFERVATPSYQVRSRELLLAPGLVYVTD
;
A
#
# COMPACT_ATOMS: atom_id res chain seq x y z
N MET A 1 -1.67 42.89 -14.91
CA MET A 1 -1.12 41.54 -14.63
C MET A 1 -0.81 40.89 -15.96
N SER A 2 0.46 40.65 -16.25
CA SER A 2 0.86 40.00 -17.50
C SER A 2 0.59 38.47 -17.43
N PRO A 3 0.40 37.79 -18.56
CA PRO A 3 0.22 36.33 -18.58
C PRO A 3 1.37 35.57 -17.89
N ILE A 4 2.58 36.12 -17.96
CA ILE A 4 3.78 35.56 -17.33
C ILE A 4 3.70 35.69 -15.79
N GLU A 5 3.26 36.83 -15.28
CA GLU A 5 3.04 37.03 -13.83
C GLU A 5 1.97 36.07 -13.29
N ALA A 6 0.89 35.85 -14.04
CA ALA A 6 -0.14 34.88 -13.68
C ALA A 6 0.41 33.45 -13.62
N ALA A 7 1.21 33.06 -14.62
CA ALA A 7 1.83 31.74 -14.66
C ALA A 7 2.83 31.54 -13.50
N LEU A 8 3.64 32.56 -13.18
CA LEU A 8 4.58 32.52 -12.05
C LEU A 8 3.86 32.41 -10.71
N LEU A 9 2.73 33.13 -10.53
CA LEU A 9 1.93 33.05 -9.31
C LEU A 9 1.34 31.65 -9.12
N VAL A 10 0.80 31.06 -10.19
CA VAL A 10 0.27 29.69 -10.17
C VAL A 10 1.38 28.68 -9.87
N ALA A 11 2.53 28.81 -10.51
CA ALA A 11 3.68 27.93 -10.25
C ALA A 11 4.16 28.06 -8.80
N ALA A 12 4.25 29.27 -8.26
CA ALA A 12 4.67 29.54 -6.89
C ALA A 12 3.73 28.93 -5.84
N LEU A 13 2.42 28.80 -6.15
CA LEU A 13 1.44 28.14 -5.29
C LEU A 13 1.41 26.61 -5.51
N ALA A 14 1.60 26.15 -6.75
CA ALA A 14 1.55 24.73 -7.10
C ALA A 14 2.79 23.95 -6.66
N LEU A 15 3.99 24.56 -6.73
CA LEU A 15 5.24 23.92 -6.32
C LEU A 15 5.23 23.44 -4.86
N PRO A 16 4.92 24.27 -3.85
CA PRO A 16 4.92 23.83 -2.46
C PRO A 16 3.89 22.74 -2.21
N PHE A 17 2.73 22.81 -2.88
CA PHE A 17 1.75 21.73 -2.82
C PHE A 17 2.30 20.42 -3.41
N HIS A 18 2.96 20.47 -4.57
CA HIS A 18 3.62 19.32 -5.17
C HIS A 18 4.67 18.70 -4.22
N PHE A 19 5.52 19.52 -3.62
CA PHE A 19 6.52 19.04 -2.66
C PHE A 19 5.88 18.41 -1.42
N LEU A 20 4.79 18.98 -0.91
CA LEU A 20 4.09 18.45 0.26
C LEU A 20 3.46 17.09 -0.04
N VAL A 21 2.84 16.95 -1.22
CA VAL A 21 2.30 15.66 -1.69
C VAL A 21 3.41 14.63 -1.86
N GLN A 22 4.52 14.99 -2.51
CA GLN A 22 5.67 14.08 -2.68
C GLN A 22 6.29 13.68 -1.34
N TRP A 23 6.34 14.58 -0.37
CA TRP A 23 6.86 14.28 0.96
C TRP A 23 5.96 13.30 1.72
N GLN A 24 4.64 13.39 1.56
CA GLN A 24 3.69 12.47 2.20
C GLN A 24 3.59 11.12 1.48
N LEU A 25 3.61 11.10 0.14
CA LEU A 25 3.42 9.89 -0.66
C LEU A 25 4.71 9.16 -1.00
N GLY A 26 5.84 9.86 -1.05
CA GLY A 26 7.16 9.30 -1.34
C GLY A 26 7.50 8.09 -0.45
N PRO A 27 7.28 8.15 0.87
CA PRO A 27 7.48 7.01 1.75
C PRO A 27 6.62 5.78 1.39
N LEU A 28 5.41 5.98 0.85
CA LEU A 28 4.53 4.87 0.43
C LEU A 28 5.03 4.14 -0.81
N SER A 29 5.96 4.75 -1.57
CA SER A 29 6.64 4.11 -2.70
C SER A 29 7.91 3.37 -2.27
N ASN A 30 8.30 3.44 -0.99
CA ASN A 30 9.52 2.82 -0.47
C ASN A 30 9.19 1.49 0.25
N PRO A 31 9.61 0.33 -0.29
CA PRO A 31 9.37 -0.97 0.34
C PRO A 31 9.89 -1.08 1.78
N ARG A 32 11.00 -0.43 2.11
CA ARG A 32 11.55 -0.44 3.48
C ARG A 32 10.66 0.31 4.46
N TYR A 33 10.09 1.43 4.02
CA TYR A 33 9.16 2.21 4.85
C TYR A 33 7.86 1.43 5.07
N LEU A 34 7.31 0.84 4.01
CA LEU A 34 6.12 -0.01 4.08
C LEU A 34 6.35 -1.21 5.00
N ARG A 35 7.49 -1.89 4.87
CA ARG A 35 7.85 -3.01 5.75
C ARG A 35 7.93 -2.59 7.21
N LYS A 36 8.41 -1.38 7.52
CA LYS A 36 8.52 -0.89 8.90
C LYS A 36 7.15 -0.60 9.55
N HIS A 37 6.15 -0.18 8.78
CA HIS A 37 4.86 0.30 9.31
C HIS A 37 3.69 -0.67 9.04
N GLY A 38 3.87 -1.64 8.15
CA GLY A 38 2.80 -2.50 7.65
C GLY A 38 2.00 -1.82 6.53
N VAL A 39 1.23 -2.63 5.81
CA VAL A 39 0.47 -2.19 4.63
C VAL A 39 -0.97 -2.65 4.76
N VAL A 40 -1.91 -1.76 4.48
CA VAL A 40 -3.33 -2.12 4.29
C VAL A 40 -3.67 -1.96 2.82
N ILE A 41 -4.16 -3.03 2.20
CA ILE A 41 -4.58 -3.05 0.80
C ILE A 41 -6.09 -3.27 0.74
N CYS A 42 -6.79 -2.27 0.22
CA CYS A 42 -8.24 -2.31 0.03
C CYS A 42 -8.66 -2.91 -1.31
N ARG A 43 -7.73 -3.06 -2.27
CA ARG A 43 -8.01 -3.58 -3.62
C ARG A 43 -7.00 -4.64 -4.05
N GLU A 44 -7.51 -5.75 -4.56
CA GLU A 44 -6.74 -6.94 -4.91
C GLU A 44 -5.86 -6.77 -6.15
N ASP A 45 -6.25 -5.87 -7.06
CA ASP A 45 -5.51 -5.51 -8.28
C ASP A 45 -4.13 -4.90 -8.00
N ALA A 46 -3.89 -4.47 -6.77
CA ALA A 46 -2.59 -3.98 -6.33
C ALA A 46 -1.55 -5.11 -6.16
N VAL A 47 -1.97 -6.37 -6.16
CA VAL A 47 -1.12 -7.55 -5.95
C VAL A 47 -0.70 -8.15 -7.29
N GLN A 48 0.60 -8.38 -7.48
CA GLN A 48 1.18 -8.69 -8.80
C GLN A 48 1.30 -10.19 -9.11
N TYR A 49 1.42 -11.01 -8.08
CA TYR A 49 1.58 -12.46 -8.22
C TYR A 49 0.84 -13.15 -7.09
N SER A 50 0.02 -14.13 -7.42
CA SER A 50 -0.72 -14.96 -6.47
C SER A 50 -0.26 -16.40 -6.66
N ALA A 51 0.28 -17.02 -5.60
CA ALA A 51 0.63 -18.43 -5.60
C ALA A 51 -0.64 -19.31 -5.53
N GLU A 52 -0.44 -20.62 -5.35
CA GLU A 52 -1.52 -21.59 -5.20
C GLU A 52 -2.55 -21.14 -4.15
N VAL A 53 -3.83 -21.37 -4.46
CA VAL A 53 -4.94 -21.13 -3.53
C VAL A 53 -4.94 -22.25 -2.51
N ILE A 54 -4.72 -21.89 -1.24
CA ILE A 54 -4.67 -22.83 -0.12
C ILE A 54 -6.00 -22.89 0.66
N GLY A 55 -6.96 -22.04 0.31
CA GLY A 55 -8.27 -22.01 0.94
C GLY A 55 -9.11 -20.83 0.50
N SER A 56 -10.22 -20.59 1.19
CA SER A 56 -11.06 -19.42 0.97
C SER A 56 -11.61 -18.87 2.29
N TYR A 57 -11.84 -17.57 2.34
CA TYR A 57 -12.44 -16.88 3.47
C TYR A 57 -13.41 -15.81 2.99
N ARG A 58 -14.68 -15.92 3.40
CA ARG A 58 -15.77 -14.99 3.01
C ARG A 58 -15.86 -14.76 1.49
N GLY A 59 -15.71 -15.84 0.71
CA GLY A 59 -15.77 -15.80 -0.75
C GLY A 59 -14.52 -15.21 -1.41
N ARG A 60 -13.42 -15.02 -0.67
CA ARG A 60 -12.11 -14.65 -1.21
C ARG A 60 -11.13 -15.80 -1.12
N ASP A 61 -10.34 -15.98 -2.16
CA ASP A 61 -9.28 -16.98 -2.18
C ASP A 61 -8.12 -16.57 -1.28
N ILE A 62 -7.62 -17.53 -0.51
CA ILE A 62 -6.41 -17.38 0.29
C ILE A 62 -5.28 -17.97 -0.54
N HIS A 63 -4.35 -17.13 -0.96
CA HIS A 63 -3.15 -17.56 -1.64
C HIS A 63 -2.06 -17.89 -0.62
N GLU A 64 -1.25 -18.91 -0.87
CA GLU A 64 -0.13 -19.25 0.03
C GLU A 64 0.84 -18.07 0.18
N SER A 65 1.12 -17.40 -0.93
CA SER A 65 1.97 -16.22 -0.97
C SER A 65 1.57 -15.27 -2.08
N LEU A 66 1.91 -14.00 -1.89
CA LEU A 66 1.64 -12.94 -2.85
C LEU A 66 2.81 -11.96 -2.96
N ARG A 67 2.85 -11.17 -4.05
CA ARG A 67 3.81 -10.07 -4.20
C ARG A 67 3.14 -8.71 -4.20
N PHE A 68 3.69 -7.81 -3.38
CA PHE A 68 3.31 -6.40 -3.34
C PHE A 68 4.56 -5.53 -3.28
N MET A 69 4.68 -4.54 -4.17
CA MET A 69 5.83 -3.63 -4.25
C MET A 69 7.19 -4.36 -4.27
N GLY A 70 7.27 -5.48 -5.02
CA GLY A 70 8.46 -6.31 -5.12
C GLY A 70 8.78 -7.18 -3.89
N MET A 71 8.02 -7.05 -2.80
CA MET A 71 8.14 -7.88 -1.59
C MET A 71 7.23 -9.11 -1.68
N LYS A 72 7.75 -10.27 -1.27
CA LYS A 72 6.96 -11.51 -1.14
C LYS A 72 6.37 -11.56 0.27
N TYR A 73 5.06 -11.72 0.36
CA TYR A 73 4.35 -11.95 1.60
C TYR A 73 3.75 -13.36 1.61
N ARG A 74 3.76 -14.02 2.76
CA ARG A 74 3.16 -15.34 2.98
C ARG A 74 1.93 -15.21 3.86
N PHE A 75 0.86 -15.93 3.53
CA PHE A 75 -0.32 -15.95 4.38
C PHE A 75 0.03 -16.45 5.78
N GLU A 76 -0.51 -15.80 6.80
CA GLU A 76 -0.28 -16.18 8.20
C GLU A 76 -1.59 -16.42 8.93
N ARG A 77 -2.55 -15.48 8.83
CA ARG A 77 -3.79 -15.55 9.61
C ARG A 77 -4.92 -14.72 9.02
N VAL A 78 -6.12 -14.95 9.54
CA VAL A 78 -7.26 -14.05 9.39
C VAL A 78 -7.33 -13.09 10.57
N ALA A 79 -7.36 -11.79 10.29
CA ALA A 79 -7.49 -10.71 11.24
C ALA A 79 -8.90 -10.63 11.86
N THR A 80 -8.97 -10.20 13.11
CA THR A 80 -10.22 -9.81 13.78
C THR A 80 -10.65 -8.39 13.33
N PRO A 81 -11.92 -7.99 13.55
CA PRO A 81 -12.40 -6.66 13.13
C PRO A 81 -11.63 -5.47 13.71
N SER A 82 -11.03 -5.63 14.90
CA SER A 82 -10.24 -4.59 15.59
C SER A 82 -8.74 -4.68 15.29
N TYR A 83 -8.35 -5.44 14.27
CA TYR A 83 -6.96 -5.72 13.98
C TYR A 83 -6.21 -4.49 13.48
N GLN A 84 -5.04 -4.24 14.06
CA GLN A 84 -4.10 -3.20 13.62
C GLN A 84 -2.90 -3.86 12.95
N VAL A 85 -2.62 -3.43 11.72
CA VAL A 85 -1.48 -3.93 10.95
C VAL A 85 -0.17 -3.57 11.64
N ARG A 86 0.79 -4.50 11.64
CA ARG A 86 2.09 -4.33 12.25
C ARG A 86 3.20 -4.26 11.21
N SER A 87 4.41 -3.97 11.68
CA SER A 87 5.62 -4.12 10.88
C SER A 87 5.66 -5.48 10.21
N ARG A 88 6.04 -5.48 8.92
CA ARG A 88 6.13 -6.64 8.02
C ARG A 88 4.80 -7.28 7.62
N GLU A 89 3.68 -6.71 8.02
CA GLU A 89 2.38 -7.25 7.67
C GLU A 89 1.76 -6.53 6.49
N LEU A 90 0.95 -7.28 5.76
CA LEU A 90 0.07 -6.82 4.71
C LEU A 90 -1.33 -7.34 5.04
N LEU A 91 -2.25 -6.41 5.30
CA LEU A 91 -3.66 -6.70 5.51
C LEU A 91 -4.41 -6.49 4.21
N LEU A 92 -5.02 -7.55 3.70
CA LEU A 92 -5.86 -7.54 2.51
C LEU A 92 -7.33 -7.71 2.91
N ALA A 93 -8.22 -6.90 2.35
CA ALA A 93 -9.66 -7.09 2.57
C ALA A 93 -10.11 -8.50 2.09
N PRO A 94 -10.93 -9.23 2.85
CA PRO A 94 -11.77 -8.80 3.98
C PRO A 94 -11.15 -9.01 5.37
N GLY A 95 -9.84 -9.27 5.47
CA GLY A 95 -9.16 -9.54 6.74
C GLY A 95 -8.00 -10.53 6.65
N LEU A 96 -7.41 -10.74 5.47
CA LEU A 96 -6.31 -11.69 5.30
C LEU A 96 -4.99 -11.01 5.65
N VAL A 97 -4.23 -11.58 6.57
CA VAL A 97 -2.92 -11.07 6.99
C VAL A 97 -1.83 -11.92 6.37
N TYR A 98 -0.93 -11.25 5.67
CA TYR A 98 0.28 -11.82 5.12
C TYR A 98 1.52 -11.17 5.76
N VAL A 99 2.61 -11.91 5.87
CA VAL A 99 3.89 -11.44 6.44
C VAL A 99 5.05 -11.60 5.48
N THR A 100 6.00 -10.65 5.53
CA THR A 100 7.29 -10.74 4.83
C THR A 100 8.43 -10.94 5.82
N ASP A 101 9.47 -11.65 5.38
CA ASP A 101 10.75 -11.73 6.10
C ASP A 101 11.49 -10.39 6.11
#